data_AF-A0A0F0H2J0-F1
#
_entry.id   AF-A0A0F0H2J0-F1
#
_cell.length_a   1.000
_cell.length_b   1.000
_cell.length_c   1.000
_cell.angle_alpha   90.00
_cell.angle_beta   90.00
_cell.angle_gamma   90.00
#
_symmetry.space_group_name_H-M   'P 1'
#
loop_
_entity.id
_entity.type
_entity.pdbx_description
1 polymer ?
#
loop_
_entity_poly.entity_id
_entity_poly.type
_entity_poly.pdbx_seq_one_letter_code
_entity_poly.pdbx_strand_id
1 'polypeptide(L)'
;HKAEATPGRPRGYRNAKSVVAGPIVQKVSGRTLAEEMDRRSMKRIGLRHTCSRAPGDMTIREPHPQRYQRNPAHGPRRDFTELDPSAGCAAGQLISTNSDLNRFFTALLAGHLLPAAPLA
;
A
#
# COMPACT_ATOMS: atom_id res chain seq x y z
N HIS A 1 10.90 23.86 2.38
CA HIS A 1 10.07 23.59 1.19
C HIS A 1 8.64 24.05 1.50
N LYS A 2 8.08 24.99 0.76
CA LYS A 2 6.82 25.68 1.09
C LYS A 2 5.63 24.78 0.75
N ALA A 3 4.66 24.67 1.65
CA ALA A 3 3.47 23.86 1.44
C ALA A 3 2.58 24.50 0.36
N GLU A 4 2.69 24.04 -0.88
CA GLU A 4 1.67 24.30 -1.90
C GLU A 4 0.54 23.30 -1.72
N ALA A 5 -0.47 23.68 -0.94
CA ALA A 5 -1.85 23.56 -1.40
C ALA A 5 -2.85 24.07 -0.37
N THR A 6 -3.61 25.06 -0.79
CA THR A 6 -4.90 25.45 -0.22
C THR A 6 -5.82 24.22 -0.10
N PRO A 7 -6.43 23.96 1.07
CA PRO A 7 -7.45 22.92 1.20
C PRO A 7 -8.62 23.20 0.24
N GLY A 8 -9.08 22.21 -0.54
CA GLY A 8 -10.33 22.32 -1.32
C GLY A 8 -10.23 22.38 -2.85
N ARG A 9 -9.04 22.48 -3.48
CA ARG A 9 -8.91 22.31 -4.95
C ARG A 9 -8.62 20.86 -5.35
N PRO A 10 -9.05 20.41 -6.56
CA PRO A 10 -8.74 19.07 -7.05
C PRO A 10 -7.22 18.90 -7.13
N ARG A 11 -6.68 18.06 -6.25
CA ARG A 11 -5.24 17.81 -6.14
C ARG A 11 -4.89 16.65 -7.06
N GLY A 12 -3.91 16.86 -7.94
CA GLY A 12 -3.29 15.76 -8.69
C GLY A 12 -2.74 14.68 -7.75
N TYR A 13 -2.65 13.45 -8.24
CA TYR A 13 -2.15 12.30 -7.50
C TYR A 13 -0.74 12.59 -6.95
N ARG A 14 -0.61 12.72 -5.62
CA ARG A 14 0.67 12.88 -4.93
C ARG A 14 0.75 11.89 -3.77
N ASN A 15 1.67 10.93 -3.88
CA ASN A 15 1.98 9.94 -2.84
C ASN A 15 2.37 10.57 -1.49
N ALA A 16 2.83 11.82 -1.49
CA ALA A 16 3.25 12.54 -0.28
C ALA A 16 2.18 12.58 0.82
N LYS A 17 0.89 12.60 0.47
CA LYS A 17 -0.19 12.56 1.48
C LYS A 17 -0.25 11.22 2.20
N SER A 18 -0.04 10.13 1.47
CA SER A 18 -0.04 8.78 2.04
C SER A 18 1.14 8.61 3.00
N VAL A 19 2.30 9.21 2.71
CA VAL A 19 3.49 9.16 3.57
C VAL A 19 3.22 9.69 5.00
N VAL A 20 2.36 10.71 5.16
CA VAL A 20 2.04 11.28 6.49
C VAL A 20 1.02 10.45 7.27
N ALA A 21 0.20 9.62 6.60
CA ALA A 21 -0.79 8.79 7.26
C ALA A 21 -0.14 7.72 8.16
N GLY A 22 1.00 7.16 7.75
CA GLY A 22 1.75 6.17 8.53
C GLY A 22 2.17 6.66 9.91
N PRO A 23 2.91 7.79 10.00
CA PRO A 23 3.30 8.38 11.28
C PRO A 23 2.13 8.76 12.20
N ILE A 24 0.98 9.20 11.65
CA ILE A 24 -0.21 9.51 12.45
C ILE A 24 -0.78 8.24 13.08
N VAL A 25 -0.97 7.19 12.28
CA VAL A 25 -1.47 5.90 12.78
C VAL A 25 -0.53 5.35 13.85
N GLN A 26 0.78 5.45 13.64
CA GLN A 26 1.77 4.99 14.61
C GLN A 26 1.73 5.79 15.91
N LYS A 27 1.61 7.11 15.83
CA LYS A 27 1.53 7.96 17.02
C LYS A 27 0.26 7.71 17.84
N VAL A 28 -0.87 7.41 17.18
CA VAL A 28 -2.16 7.17 17.86
C VAL A 28 -2.27 5.74 18.40
N SER A 29 -1.76 4.75 17.67
CA SER A 29 -1.95 3.33 18.01
C SER A 29 -0.79 2.70 18.78
N GLY A 30 0.40 3.34 18.75
CA GLY A 30 1.66 2.77 19.26
C GLY A 30 2.24 1.64 18.38
N ARG A 31 1.61 1.34 17.24
CA ARG A 31 2.02 0.27 16.30
C ARG A 31 2.29 0.83 14.91
N THR A 32 3.14 0.18 14.14
CA THR A 32 3.39 0.57 12.76
C THR A 32 2.10 0.49 11.92
N LEU A 33 2.04 1.27 10.84
CA LEU A 33 0.91 1.21 9.91
C LEU A 33 0.72 -0.20 9.34
N ALA A 34 1.82 -0.90 9.07
CA ALA A 34 1.84 -2.29 8.63
C ALA A 34 1.10 -3.20 9.61
N GLU A 35 1.42 -3.11 10.91
CA GLU A 35 0.78 -3.91 11.95
C GLU A 35 -0.72 -3.60 12.10
N GLU A 36 -1.12 -2.33 12.02
CA GLU A 36 -2.53 -1.97 12.10
C GLU A 36 -3.30 -2.41 10.85
N MET A 37 -2.70 -2.33 9.66
CA MET A 37 -3.29 -2.86 8.42
C MET A 37 -3.45 -4.40 8.48
N ASP A 38 -2.42 -5.10 8.95
CA ASP A 38 -2.43 -6.55 9.13
C ASP A 38 -3.55 -6.96 10.10
N ARG A 39 -3.58 -6.35 11.29
CA ARG A 39 -4.53 -6.71 12.35
C ARG A 39 -5.98 -6.33 12.03
N ARG A 40 -6.21 -5.11 11.55
CA ARG A 40 -7.58 -4.58 11.38
C ARG A 40 -8.21 -4.95 10.05
N SER A 41 -7.39 -5.21 9.04
CA SER A 41 -7.87 -5.47 7.67
C SER A 41 -7.48 -6.87 7.20
N MET A 42 -6.18 -7.13 7.01
CA MET A 42 -5.71 -8.34 6.31
C MET A 42 -6.15 -9.62 7.02
N LYS A 43 -5.83 -9.78 8.31
CA LYS A 43 -6.23 -10.95 9.10
C LYS A 43 -7.74 -11.05 9.28
N ARG A 44 -8.44 -9.93 9.44
CA ARG A 44 -9.88 -9.89 9.66
C ARG A 44 -10.67 -10.45 8.48
N ILE A 45 -10.25 -10.12 7.26
CA ILE A 45 -10.93 -10.60 6.05
C ILE A 45 -10.23 -11.80 5.42
N GLY A 46 -9.10 -12.26 5.97
CA GLY A 46 -8.40 -13.45 5.52
C GLY A 46 -7.55 -13.25 4.26
N LEU A 47 -6.88 -12.10 4.10
CA LEU A 47 -5.88 -11.88 3.06
C LEU A 47 -4.58 -12.60 3.42
N ARG A 48 -4.43 -13.85 2.99
CA ARG A 48 -3.32 -14.73 3.41
C ARG A 48 -2.03 -14.50 2.64
N HIS A 49 -2.14 -13.86 1.48
CA HIS A 49 -1.06 -13.64 0.53
C HIS A 49 -0.69 -12.14 0.43
N THR A 50 -1.21 -11.34 1.36
CA THR A 50 -0.95 -9.89 1.42
C THR A 50 -0.04 -9.59 2.61
N CYS A 51 1.08 -8.93 2.35
CA CYS A 51 2.04 -8.59 3.41
C CYS A 51 2.77 -7.27 3.17
N SER A 52 3.20 -6.64 4.25
CA SER A 52 4.23 -5.60 4.25
C SER A 52 5.60 -6.23 4.52
N ARG A 53 6.64 -5.74 3.86
CA ARG A 53 8.03 -6.13 4.11
C ARG A 53 8.72 -5.14 5.05
N ALA A 54 9.72 -5.62 5.79
CA ALA A 54 10.58 -4.75 6.56
C ALA A 54 11.45 -3.89 5.61
N PRO A 55 11.88 -2.68 6.01
CA PRO A 55 12.82 -1.90 5.23
C PRO A 55 14.07 -2.73 4.86
N GLY A 56 14.45 -2.70 3.58
CA GLY A 56 15.57 -3.49 3.05
C GLY A 56 15.24 -4.94 2.67
N ASP A 57 14.04 -5.46 2.98
CA ASP A 57 13.62 -6.80 2.52
C ASP A 57 12.98 -6.70 1.12
N MET A 58 13.77 -7.08 0.11
CA MET A 58 13.39 -7.07 -1.30
C MET A 58 12.76 -8.40 -1.77
N THR A 59 12.59 -9.38 -0.87
CA THR A 59 12.20 -10.73 -1.25
C THR A 59 10.70 -10.87 -1.49
N ILE A 60 10.34 -11.58 -2.57
CA ILE A 60 8.96 -12.00 -2.84
C ILE A 60 8.91 -13.52 -2.69
N ARG A 61 8.30 -13.98 -1.58
CA ARG A 61 8.34 -15.39 -1.14
C ARG A 61 7.45 -16.33 -1.98
N GLU A 62 6.42 -15.81 -2.61
CA GLU A 62 5.46 -16.62 -3.38
C GLU A 62 5.83 -16.58 -4.87
N PRO A 63 5.40 -17.57 -5.67
CA PRO A 63 5.55 -17.51 -7.13
C PRO A 63 4.98 -16.20 -7.68
N HIS A 64 5.82 -15.43 -8.37
CA HIS A 64 5.50 -14.08 -8.82
C HIS A 64 6.06 -13.82 -10.22
N PRO A 65 5.42 -12.96 -11.02
CA PRO A 65 5.93 -12.59 -12.32
C PRO A 65 7.19 -11.72 -12.16
N GLN A 66 8.14 -11.90 -13.08
CA GLN A 66 9.29 -11.01 -13.18
C GLN A 66 8.86 -9.65 -13.73
N ARG A 67 9.34 -8.57 -13.11
CA ARG A 67 9.11 -7.20 -13.57
C ARG A 67 10.29 -6.75 -14.40
N TYR A 68 10.02 -6.34 -15.64
CA TYR A 68 11.02 -5.74 -16.51
C TYR A 68 10.70 -4.28 -16.80
N GLN A 69 11.70 -3.41 -16.67
CA GLN A 69 11.57 -2.00 -17.02
C GLN A 69 12.55 -1.64 -18.14
N ARG A 70 12.11 -0.77 -19.05
CA ARG A 70 12.96 -0.14 -20.06
C ARG A 70 13.09 1.34 -19.74
N ASN A 71 14.31 1.78 -19.51
CA ASN A 71 14.63 3.20 -19.37
C ASN A 71 16.03 3.44 -19.99
N PRO A 72 16.14 4.08 -21.17
CA PRO A 72 15.09 4.71 -21.98
C PRO A 72 14.08 3.70 -22.59
N ALA A 73 12.95 4.17 -23.12
CA ALA A 73 11.82 3.33 -23.57
C ALA A 73 12.19 2.25 -24.62
N HIS A 74 13.21 2.54 -25.44
CA HIS A 74 13.75 1.62 -26.46
C HIS A 74 15.06 0.94 -26.02
N GLY A 75 15.48 1.13 -24.77
CA GLY A 75 16.66 0.50 -24.20
C GLY A 75 16.43 -0.97 -23.84
N PRO A 76 17.51 -1.68 -23.42
CA PRO A 76 17.40 -3.07 -22.98
C PRO A 76 16.46 -3.19 -21.77
N ARG A 77 15.73 -4.30 -21.69
CA ARG A 77 14.93 -4.64 -20.51
C ARG A 77 15.87 -4.92 -19.35
N ARG A 78 15.66 -4.24 -18.23
CA ARG A 78 16.33 -4.54 -16.97
C ARG A 78 15.34 -5.21 -16.03
N ASP A 79 15.80 -6.24 -15.34
CA ASP A 79 15.04 -6.88 -14.27
C ASP A 79 14.90 -5.88 -13.11
N PHE A 80 13.68 -5.72 -12.63
CA PHE A 80 13.25 -4.84 -11.56
C PHE A 80 12.26 -5.58 -10.64
N THR A 81 12.36 -6.91 -10.56
CA THR A 81 11.49 -7.79 -9.77
C THR A 81 11.70 -7.56 -8.27
N GLU A 82 12.96 -7.52 -7.85
CA GLU A 82 13.34 -7.26 -6.46
C GLU A 82 13.73 -5.79 -6.29
N LEU A 83 12.90 -5.06 -5.56
CA LEU A 83 13.14 -3.67 -5.20
C LEU A 83 12.64 -3.45 -3.77
N ASP A 84 13.33 -2.63 -3.00
CA ASP A 84 12.93 -2.31 -1.64
C ASP A 84 11.58 -1.56 -1.64
N PRO A 85 10.49 -2.20 -1.18
CA PRO A 85 9.17 -1.61 -1.20
C PRO A 85 8.99 -0.52 -0.14
N SER A 86 9.92 -0.41 0.83
CA SER A 86 9.84 0.57 1.92
C SER A 86 9.91 2.02 1.44
N ALA A 87 10.52 2.29 0.28
CA ALA A 87 10.48 3.59 -0.37
C ALA A 87 9.04 4.05 -0.72
N GLY A 88 8.12 3.10 -0.90
CA GLY A 88 6.70 3.37 -1.10
C GLY A 88 5.94 3.76 0.17
N CYS A 89 6.49 3.48 1.37
CA CYS A 89 5.82 3.68 2.66
C CYS A 89 4.35 3.22 2.61
N ALA A 90 3.45 3.94 3.29
CA ALA A 90 2.01 3.78 3.23
C ALA A 90 1.39 3.89 1.82
N ALA A 91 2.11 4.42 0.83
CA ALA A 91 1.62 4.63 -0.53
C ALA A 91 1.74 3.40 -1.43
N GLY A 92 2.61 2.42 -1.10
CA GLY A 92 2.88 1.33 -2.03
C GLY A 92 3.71 0.16 -1.54
N GLN A 93 3.94 0.01 -0.22
CA GLN A 93 4.80 -1.06 0.30
C GLN A 93 4.16 -2.46 0.38
N LEU A 94 2.88 -2.61 0.03
CA LEU A 94 2.16 -3.88 0.16
C LEU A 94 2.36 -4.76 -1.08
N ILE A 95 2.71 -6.02 -0.84
CA ILE A 95 2.69 -7.10 -1.83
C ILE A 95 1.37 -7.85 -1.63
N SER A 96 0.68 -8.20 -2.72
CA SER A 96 -0.60 -8.91 -2.70
C SER A 96 -0.77 -9.81 -3.93
N THR A 97 -1.86 -10.56 -3.98
CA THR A 97 -2.26 -11.39 -5.13
C THR A 97 -3.59 -10.92 -5.69
N ASN A 98 -3.92 -11.32 -6.93
CA ASN A 98 -5.20 -10.99 -7.54
C ASN A 98 -6.40 -11.46 -6.69
N SER A 99 -6.30 -12.64 -6.10
CA SER A 99 -7.34 -13.22 -5.23
C SER A 99 -7.55 -12.38 -3.97
N ASP A 100 -6.46 -11.95 -3.32
CA ASP A 100 -6.54 -11.12 -2.13
C ASP A 100 -7.04 -9.70 -2.43
N LEU A 101 -6.63 -9.10 -3.56
CA LEU A 101 -7.15 -7.80 -3.99
C LEU A 101 -8.66 -7.84 -4.24
N ASN A 102 -9.15 -8.86 -4.96
CA ASN A 102 -10.60 -9.04 -5.18
C ASN A 102 -11.36 -9.20 -3.86
N ARG A 103 -10.80 -9.97 -2.93
CA ARG A 103 -11.39 -10.18 -1.60
C ARG A 103 -11.43 -8.89 -0.78
N PHE A 104 -10.37 -8.08 -0.84
CA PHE A 104 -10.31 -6.78 -0.18
C PHE A 104 -11.41 -5.84 -0.68
N PHE A 105 -11.53 -5.66 -2.00
CA PHE A 105 -12.56 -4.78 -2.57
C PHE A 105 -13.97 -5.29 -2.31
N THR A 106 -14.19 -6.61 -2.39
CA THR A 106 -15.48 -7.22 -2.06
C THR A 106 -15.87 -6.96 -0.60
N ALA A 107 -14.95 -7.16 0.35
CA ALA A 107 -15.20 -6.93 1.77
C ALA A 107 -15.38 -5.45 2.11
N LEU A 108 -14.66 -4.56 1.41
CA LEU A 108 -14.80 -3.12 1.56
C LEU A 108 -16.18 -2.65 1.12
N LEU A 109 -16.61 -3.06 -0.08
CA LEU A 109 -17.89 -2.66 -0.66
C LEU A 109 -19.09 -3.30 0.07
N ALA A 110 -18.91 -4.48 0.66
CA ALA A 110 -19.91 -5.13 1.51
C ALA A 110 -20.00 -4.54 2.93
N GLY A 111 -19.18 -3.52 3.28
CA GLY A 111 -19.22 -2.87 4.59
C GLY A 111 -18.61 -3.69 5.74
N HIS A 112 -17.78 -4.69 5.44
CA HIS A 112 -17.16 -5.53 6.47
C HIS A 112 -15.91 -4.91 7.11
N LEU A 113 -15.31 -3.90 6.47
CA LEU A 113 -14.07 -3.26 6.91
C LEU A 113 -14.29 -1.94 7.65
N LEU A 114 -15.32 -1.18 7.28
CA LEU A 114 -15.64 0.10 7.89
C LEU A 114 -17.03 0.01 8.53
N PRO A 115 -17.23 0.56 9.74
CA PRO A 115 -18.58 0.76 10.25
C PRO A 115 -19.36 1.61 9.24
N ALA A 116 -20.67 1.34 9.11
CA ALA A 116 -21.53 2.17 8.27
C ALA A 116 -21.37 3.63 8.72
N ALA A 117 -20.74 4.46 7.88
CA ALA A 117 -20.77 5.88 8.11
C ALA A 117 -22.22 6.33 7.87
N PRO A 118 -22.81 7.18 8.73
CA PRO A 118 -23.94 7.98 8.26
C PRO A 118 -23.38 8.83 7.11
N LEU A 119 -23.79 8.49 5.88
CA LEU A 119 -23.64 9.38 4.74
C LEU A 119 -24.51 10.60 5.06
N ALA A 120 -23.89 11.66 5.57
CA ALA A 120 -24.49 12.97 5.74
C ALA A 120 -23.69 13.96 4.89
#